data_AF-A0A502MA09-F1
#
_entry.id   AF-A0A502MA09-F1
#
_cell.length_a   1.000
_cell.length_b   1.000
_cell.length_c   1.000
_cell.angle_alpha   90.00
_cell.angle_beta   90.00
_cell.angle_gamma   90.00
#
_symmetry.space_group_name_H-M   'P 1'
#
loop_
_entity.id
_entity.type
_entity.pdbx_description
1 polymer ?
#
loop_
_entity_poly.entity_id
_entity_poly.type
_entity_poly.pdbx_seq_one_letter_code
_entity_poly.pdbx_strand_id
1 'polypeptide(L)' 'MDDELAMLARVHKAICQEREISLEGARGQKIAAHLFKMFLNGLIEEDELLHAMRNRGLLVQPNQVVQHPLPT' A
#
# COMPACT_ATOMS: atom_id res chain seq x y z
N MET A 1 -4.34 20.64 -4.59
CA MET A 1 -4.33 19.68 -5.71
C MET A 1 -2.92 19.32 -6.13
N ASP A 2 -2.08 20.28 -6.55
CA ASP A 2 -0.69 19.98 -6.97
C ASP A 2 0.19 19.45 -5.83
N ASP A 3 0.01 19.98 -4.61
CA ASP A 3 0.76 19.54 -3.42
C ASP A 3 0.42 18.11 -2.99
N GLU A 4 -0.86 17.72 -3.13
CA GLU A 4 -1.35 16.37 -2.81
C GLU A 4 -0.82 15.36 -3.81
N LEU A 5 -0.89 15.66 -5.11
CA LEU A 5 -0.33 14.79 -6.14
C LEU A 5 1.19 14.66 -6.01
N ALA A 6 1.89 15.75 -5.69
CA ALA A 6 3.32 15.73 -5.42
C ALA A 6 3.66 14.86 -4.19
N MET A 7 2.85 14.94 -3.14
CA MET A 7 2.98 14.07 -1.95
C MET A 7 2.76 12.60 -2.31
N LEU A 8 1.68 12.26 -3.02
CA LEU A 8 1.43 10.90 -3.47
C LEU A 8 2.55 10.37 -4.37
N ALA A 9 3.11 11.20 -5.26
CA ALA A 9 4.25 10.82 -6.08
C ALA A 9 5.51 10.53 -5.25
N ARG A 10 5.78 11.32 -4.19
CA ARG A 10 6.89 11.07 -3.27
C ARG A 10 6.71 9.75 -2.51
N VAL A 11 5.52 9.49 -1.97
CA VAL A 11 5.21 8.23 -1.28
C VAL A 11 5.33 7.04 -2.23
N HIS A 12 4.76 7.13 -3.43
CA HIS A 12 4.87 6.08 -4.44
C HIS A 12 6.31 5.76 -4.80
N LYS A 13 7.13 6.79 -5.01
CA LYS A 13 8.56 6.66 -5.29
C LYS A 13 9.31 6.02 -4.13
N ALA A 14 9.10 6.48 -2.90
CA ALA A 14 9.74 5.92 -1.71
C ALA A 14 9.45 4.42 -1.57
N ILE A 15 8.17 4.01 -1.65
CA ILE A 15 7.78 2.60 -1.51
C ILE A 15 8.32 1.74 -2.66
N CYS A 16 8.35 2.25 -3.89
CA CYS A 16 8.92 1.53 -5.02
C CYS A 16 10.44 1.36 -4.88
N GLN A 17 11.16 2.39 -4.42
CA GLN A 17 12.59 2.33 -4.16
C GLN A 17 12.92 1.35 -3.02
N GLU A 18 12.18 1.41 -1.91
CA GLU A 18 12.36 0.51 -0.75
C GLU A 18 12.15 -0.97 -1.09
N ARG A 19 11.33 -1.26 -2.11
CA ARG A 19 10.99 -2.63 -2.52
C ARG A 19 11.68 -3.07 -3.79
N GLU A 20 12.58 -2.25 -4.33
CA GLU A 20 13.27 -2.50 -5.60
C GLU A 20 12.31 -2.76 -6.77
N ILE A 21 11.18 -2.04 -6.79
CA ILE A 21 10.13 -2.15 -7.81
C ILE A 21 10.26 -1.02 -8.81
N SER A 22 10.16 -1.34 -10.11
CA SER A 22 10.05 -0.33 -11.15
C SER A 22 8.72 0.45 -11.03
N LEU A 23 8.83 1.78 -11.02
CA LEU A 23 7.71 2.73 -10.95
C LEU A 23 6.67 2.50 -12.05
N GLU A 24 7.14 2.30 -13.28
CA GLU A 24 6.30 2.16 -14.48
C GLU A 24 5.84 0.72 -14.72
N GLY A 25 6.41 -0.24 -14.00
CA GLY A 25 6.01 -1.63 -14.09
C GLY A 25 4.61 -1.87 -13.52
N ALA A 26 3.97 -2.97 -13.94
CA ALA A 26 2.63 -3.36 -13.45
C ALA A 26 2.53 -3.41 -11.92
N ARG A 27 3.63 -3.74 -11.22
CA ARG A 27 3.70 -3.76 -9.77
C ARG A 27 3.76 -2.34 -9.17
N GLY A 28 4.51 -1.42 -9.79
CA GLY A 28 4.54 -0.01 -9.42
C GLY A 28 3.17 0.66 -9.62
N GLN A 29 2.48 0.38 -10.74
CA GLN A 29 1.13 0.89 -10.99
C GLN A 29 0.11 0.39 -9.96
N LYS A 30 0.21 -0.88 -9.52
CA LYS A 30 -0.63 -1.41 -8.43
C LYS A 30 -0.40 -0.70 -7.10
N ILE A 31 0.86 -0.35 -6.80
CA ILE A 31 1.22 0.44 -5.61
C ILE A 31 0.59 1.83 -5.70
N ALA A 32 0.71 2.51 -6.85
CA ALA A 32 0.09 3.82 -7.07
C ALA A 32 -1.44 3.76 -6.89
N ALA A 33 -2.13 2.82 -7.55
CA ALA A 33 -3.58 2.67 -7.43
C ALA A 33 -4.02 2.41 -5.97
N HIS A 34 -3.22 1.65 -5.21
CA HIS A 34 -3.52 1.41 -3.81
C HIS A 34 -3.32 2.65 -2.94
N LEU A 35 -2.23 3.36 -3.15
CA LEU A 35 -1.93 4.64 -2.50
C LEU A 35 -3.07 5.64 -2.74
N PHE A 36 -3.53 5.78 -3.98
CA PHE A 36 -4.69 6.61 -4.32
C PHE A 36 -5.95 6.18 -3.57
N LYS A 37 -6.22 4.87 -3.47
CA LYS A 37 -7.37 4.36 -2.71
C LYS A 37 -7.29 4.76 -1.22
N MET A 38 -6.10 4.71 -0.61
CA MET A 38 -5.93 5.09 0.80
C MET A 38 -6.15 6.58 1.01
N PHE A 39 -5.63 7.39 0.10
CA PHE A 39 -5.84 8.83 0.08
C PHE A 39 -7.33 9.21 -0.02
N LEU A 40 -8.05 8.59 -0.97
CA LEU A 40 -9.50 8.81 -1.13
C LEU A 40 -10.31 8.32 0.08
N ASN A 41 -9.79 7.38 0.86
CA ASN A 41 -10.40 6.90 2.09
C ASN A 41 -10.09 7.79 3.32
N GLY A 42 -9.36 8.89 3.14
CA GLY A 42 -9.11 9.88 4.18
C GLY A 42 -7.72 9.82 4.83
N LEU A 43 -6.82 8.93 4.40
CA LEU A 43 -5.40 9.00 4.80
C LEU A 43 -4.71 10.07 3.95
N ILE A 44 -4.68 11.30 4.45
CA ILE A 44 -4.17 12.46 3.71
C ILE A 44 -2.74 12.86 4.09
N GLU A 45 -2.20 12.32 5.18
CA GLU A 45 -0.84 12.65 5.66
C GLU A 45 0.22 11.74 5.04
N GLU A 46 1.36 12.34 4.65
CA GLU A 46 2.46 11.63 3.97
C GLU A 46 3.05 10.50 4.82
N ASP A 47 3.26 10.75 6.12
CA ASP A 47 3.86 9.79 7.04
C ASP A 47 2.91 8.62 7.34
N GLU A 48 1.61 8.89 7.49
CA GLU A 48 0.58 7.87 7.65
C GLU A 48 0.48 6.98 6.41
N LEU A 49 0.53 7.56 5.21
CA LEU A 49 0.52 6.82 3.96
C LEU A 49 1.78 5.95 3.81
N LEU A 50 2.96 6.46 4.15
CA LEU A 50 4.19 5.68 4.17
C LEU A 50 4.11 4.53 5.17
N HIS A 51 3.67 4.81 6.39
CA HIS A 51 3.51 3.81 7.44
C HIS A 51 2.57 2.70 6.98
N ALA A 52 1.38 3.07 6.50
CA ALA A 52 0.36 2.12 6.10
C ALA A 52 0.75 1.33 4.84
N MET A 53 1.48 1.94 3.90
CA MET A 53 2.03 1.24 2.72
C MET A 53 3.14 0.25 3.10
N ARG A 54 4.03 0.60 4.03
CA ARG A 54 5.11 -0.28 4.54
C ARG A 54 4.55 -1.46 5.34
N ASN A 55 3.58 -1.21 6.22
CA ASN A 55 2.98 -2.24 7.08
C ASN A 55 2.02 -3.19 6.33
N ARG A 56 1.81 -2.97 5.03
CA ARG A 56 0.93 -3.76 4.15
C ARG A 56 1.48 -5.15 3.76
N GLY A 57 2.08 -5.83 4.73
CA GLY A 57 2.38 -7.27 4.72
C GLY A 57 1.93 -7.96 6.02
N LEU A 58 1.58 -7.22 7.07
CA LEU A 58 1.19 -7.78 8.38
C LEU A 58 -0.33 -7.77 8.62
N LEU A 59 -1.09 -6.94 7.90
CA LEU A 59 -2.55 -7.02 7.88
C LEU A 59 -2.95 -8.22 7.01
N VAL A 60 -2.85 -9.39 7.65
CA VAL A 60 -3.61 -10.62 7.41
C VAL A 60 -4.75 -10.37 6.42
N GLN A 61 -4.72 -11.07 5.29
CA GLN A 61 -5.94 -11.30 4.53
C GLN A 61 -6.98 -11.84 5.53
N PRO A 62 -8.13 -11.19 5.78
CA PRO A 62 -9.13 -11.70 6.71
C PRO A 62 -9.78 -13.02 6.26
N ASN A 63 -9.21 -13.70 5.26
CA ASN A 63 -9.70 -14.94 4.69
C ASN A 63 -8.78 -16.15 4.90
N GLN A 64 -7.75 -16.05 5.76
CA GLN A 64 -7.09 -17.23 6.32
C GLN A 64 -7.72 -17.57 7.68
N VAL A 65 -9.03 -17.80 7.69
CA VAL A 65 -9.64 -18.62 8.75
C VAL A 65 -9.07 -20.02 8.56
N VAL A 66 -8.25 -20.41 9.52
CA VAL A 66 -7.68 -21.75 9.68
C VAL A 66 -8.84 -22.76 9.64
N GLN A 67 -9.07 -23.40 8.50
CA GLN A 67 -9.85 -24.63 8.41
C GLN A 67 -9.01 -25.72 9.07
N HIS A 68 -9.14 -25.86 10.39
CA HIS A 68 -8.65 -27.03 11.11
C HIS A 68 -9.73 -28.12 10.96
N PRO A 69 -9.48 -29.24 10.26
CA PRO A 69 -10.36 -30.39 10.38
C PRO A 69 -10.23 -30.94 11.80
N LEU A 70 -11.36 -31.10 12.48
CA LEU A 70 -11.49 -31.77 13.77
C LEU A 70 -10.98 -33.22 13.62
N PRO A 71 -10.02 -33.71 14.42
CA PRO A 71 -9.78 -35.14 14.52
C PRO A 71 -10.93 -35.80 15.29
N THR A 72 -11.42 -36.91 14.74
CA THR A 72 -12.41 -37.89 15.25
C THR A 72 -12.42 -38.09 16.75
#